data_AF-F0S672-F1
#
_entry.id   AF-F0S672-F1
#
_cell.length_a   1.000
_cell.length_b   1.000
_cell.length_c   1.000
_cell.angle_alpha   90.00
_cell.angle_beta   90.00
_cell.angle_gamma   90.00
#
_symmetry.space_group_name_H-M   'P 1'
#
loop_
_entity.id
_entity.type
_entity.pdbx_description
1 polymer ?
#
loop_
_entity_poly.entity_id
_entity_poly.type
_entity_poly.pdbx_seq_one_letter_code
_entity_poly.pdbx_strand_id
1 'polypeptide(L)'
;MLKYKPIVRLIHLVLFVLILVVPQVSKAQLKFKHLTINDGLSQNVVLCMIQDREGYIWMGTEDGLNRYDGYEFKHYKHSDDEWILKY
;
A
#
# COMPACT_ATOMS: atom_id res chain seq x y z
N MET A 1 -5.92 8.04 61.45
CA MET A 1 -6.48 7.82 60.09
C MET A 1 -6.48 9.05 59.16
N LEU A 2 -6.26 10.29 59.64
CA LEU A 2 -6.33 11.51 58.81
C LEU A 2 -5.02 11.92 58.10
N LYS A 3 -3.85 11.50 58.62
CA LYS A 3 -2.53 11.94 58.11
C LYS A 3 -2.16 11.43 56.71
N TYR A 4 -2.76 10.33 56.26
CA TYR A 4 -2.37 9.65 55.01
C TYR A 4 -3.24 10.05 53.81
N LYS A 5 -4.40 10.68 54.04
CA LYS A 5 -5.32 11.14 52.98
C LYS A 5 -4.64 11.99 51.88
N PRO A 6 -3.76 12.97 52.18
CA PRO A 6 -3.10 13.74 51.13
C PRO A 6 -2.07 12.92 50.34
N ILE A 7 -1.38 11.98 51.00
CA ILE A 7 -0.40 11.09 50.35
C ILE A 7 -1.10 10.15 49.37
N VAL A 8 -2.23 9.56 49.77
CA VAL A 8 -3.03 8.69 48.89
C VAL A 8 -3.57 9.47 47.68
N ARG A 9 -4.02 10.72 47.87
CA ARG A 9 -4.44 11.59 46.77
C ARG A 9 -3.31 11.88 45.79
N LEU A 10 -2.10 12.15 46.29
CA LEU A 10 -0.93 12.39 45.47
C LEU A 10 -0.56 11.15 44.64
N ILE A 11 -0.61 9.96 45.22
CA ILE A 11 -0.36 8.69 44.51
C ILE A 11 -1.37 8.50 43.37
N HIS A 12 -2.67 8.72 43.61
CA HIS A 12 -3.69 8.62 42.56
C HIS A 12 -3.46 9.65 41.44
N LEU A 13 -3.05 10.87 41.79
CA LEU A 13 -2.72 11.92 40.81
C LEU A 13 -1.51 11.53 39.96
N VAL A 14 -0.46 11.00 40.58
CA VAL A 14 0.74 10.53 39.88
C VAL A 14 0.41 9.35 38.97
N LEU A 15 -0.37 8.37 39.44
CA LEU A 15 -0.81 7.24 38.62
C LEU A 15 -1.66 7.69 37.43
N PHE A 16 -2.56 8.65 37.63
CA PHE A 16 -3.38 9.22 36.56
C PHE A 16 -2.52 9.93 35.51
N VAL A 17 -1.55 10.75 35.93
CA VAL A 17 -0.61 11.41 35.01
C VAL A 17 0.26 10.38 34.28
N LEU A 18 0.73 9.33 34.95
CA LEU A 18 1.51 8.25 34.32
C LEU A 18 0.71 7.53 33.23
N ILE A 19 -0.58 7.28 33.43
CA ILE A 19 -1.46 6.65 32.43
C ILE A 19 -1.64 7.54 31.20
N LEU A 20 -1.74 8.86 31.38
CA LEU A 20 -1.87 9.81 30.27
C LEU A 20 -0.61 9.93 29.40
N VAL A 21 0.56 9.64 29.97
CA VAL A 21 1.86 9.70 29.26
C VAL A 21 2.19 8.39 28.54
N VAL A 22 1.43 7.32 28.76
CA VAL A 22 1.60 6.08 27.99
C VAL A 22 1.27 6.36 26.52
N PRO A 23 2.25 6.22 25.60
CA PRO A 23 1.99 6.42 24.19
C PRO A 23 0.91 5.45 23.74
N GLN A 24 -0.19 6.01 23.20
CA GLN A 24 -1.24 5.21 22.58
C GLN A 24 -0.64 4.53 21.35
N VAL A 25 -0.45 3.22 21.42
CA VAL A 25 -0.01 2.44 20.26
C VAL A 25 -1.13 2.49 19.23
N SER A 26 -1.01 3.35 18.23
CA SER A 26 -1.86 3.29 17.06
C SER A 26 -1.62 1.94 16.38
N LYS A 27 -2.67 1.12 16.24
CA LYS A 27 -2.59 -0.10 15.44
C LYS A 27 -2.05 0.28 14.06
N ALA A 28 -0.97 -0.39 13.62
CA ALA A 28 -0.47 -0.21 12.27
C ALA A 28 -1.60 -0.53 11.29
N GLN A 29 -2.07 0.49 10.57
CA GLN A 29 -3.05 0.30 9.50
C GLN A 29 -2.28 0.09 8.20
N LEU A 30 -2.49 -1.07 7.60
CA LEU A 30 -1.95 -1.37 6.28
C LEU A 30 -2.64 -0.45 5.26
N LYS A 31 -1.86 0.39 4.58
CA LYS A 31 -2.34 1.24 3.49
C LYS A 31 -1.91 0.62 2.16
N PHE A 32 -2.84 0.55 1.22
CA PHE A 32 -2.59 0.04 -0.12
C PHE A 32 -2.72 1.17 -1.13
N LYS A 33 -1.81 1.19 -2.12
CA LYS A 33 -2.00 1.99 -3.34
C LYS A 33 -2.79 1.14 -4.31
N HIS A 34 -3.90 1.67 -4.81
CA HIS A 34 -4.68 1.03 -5.86
C HIS A 34 -4.14 1.50 -7.20
N LEU A 35 -3.73 0.56 -8.05
CA LEU A 35 -3.36 0.81 -9.43
C LEU A 35 -4.41 0.14 -10.30
N THR A 36 -5.06 0.92 -11.15
CA THR A 36 -6.23 0.54 -11.93
C THR A 36 -6.02 0.86 -13.41
N ILE A 37 -7.02 0.59 -14.23
CA ILE A 37 -7.00 1.00 -15.65
C ILE A 37 -6.85 2.53 -15.79
N ASN A 38 -7.40 3.31 -14.87
CA ASN A 38 -7.25 4.77 -14.89
C ASN A 38 -5.81 5.23 -14.62
N ASP A 39 -4.99 4.37 -14.03
CA ASP A 39 -3.58 4.63 -13.76
C ASP A 39 -2.66 4.11 -14.87
N GLY A 40 -3.21 3.39 -15.88
CA GLY A 40 -2.48 2.88 -17.04
C GLY A 40 -2.34 1.36 -17.11
N LEU A 41 -2.91 0.60 -16.18
CA LEU A 41 -2.98 -0.85 -16.29
C LEU A 41 -3.89 -1.25 -17.47
N SER A 42 -3.47 -2.17 -18.33
CA SER A 42 -4.27 -2.52 -19.51
C SER A 42 -5.63 -3.16 -19.18
N GLN A 43 -5.72 -3.95 -18.11
CA GLN A 43 -6.97 -4.61 -17.69
C GLN A 43 -6.93 -4.96 -16.18
N ASN A 44 -8.09 -4.96 -15.53
CA ASN A 44 -8.21 -5.06 -14.05
C ASN A 44 -7.85 -6.44 -13.45
N VAL A 45 -7.79 -7.49 -14.27
CA VAL A 45 -7.45 -8.87 -13.90
C VAL A 45 -5.98 -9.10 -14.20
N VAL A 46 -5.16 -9.04 -13.15
CA VAL A 46 -3.75 -9.44 -13.20
C VAL A 46 -3.65 -10.94 -12.94
N LEU A 47 -3.14 -11.68 -13.93
CA LEU A 47 -3.01 -13.14 -13.90
C LEU A 47 -1.67 -13.58 -13.31
N CYS A 48 -0.61 -12.80 -13.55
CA CYS A 48 0.72 -13.08 -13.02
C CYS A 48 1.52 -11.78 -12.79
N MET A 49 2.49 -11.84 -11.88
CA MET A 49 3.34 -10.71 -11.53
C MET A 49 4.76 -11.16 -11.18
N ILE A 50 5.77 -10.41 -11.61
CA ILE A 50 7.17 -10.60 -11.23
C ILE A 50 7.92 -9.27 -11.23
N GLN A 51 8.93 -9.11 -10.37
CA GLN A 51 9.86 -7.99 -10.44
C GLN A 51 11.16 -8.43 -11.13
N ASP A 52 11.67 -7.62 -12.05
CA ASP A 52 12.96 -7.88 -12.68
C ASP A 52 14.16 -7.34 -11.87
N ARG A 53 15.37 -7.51 -12.41
CA ARG A 53 16.62 -7.08 -11.75
C ARG A 53 16.83 -5.56 -11.74
N GLU A 54 16.15 -4.84 -12.63
CA GLU A 54 16.20 -3.38 -12.72
C GLU A 54 15.16 -2.73 -11.80
N GLY A 55 14.27 -3.54 -11.21
CA GLY A 55 13.27 -3.11 -10.25
C GLY A 55 11.89 -2.88 -10.87
N TYR A 56 11.72 -3.11 -12.18
CA TYR A 56 10.40 -2.98 -12.82
C TYR A 56 9.48 -4.12 -12.41
N ILE A 57 8.20 -3.79 -12.21
CA ILE A 57 7.15 -4.77 -11.94
C ILE A 57 6.47 -5.12 -13.26
N TRP A 58 6.56 -6.39 -13.64
CA TRP A 58 5.88 -6.96 -14.79
C TRP A 58 4.58 -7.63 -14.37
N MET A 59 3.50 -7.33 -15.08
CA MET A 59 2.15 -7.85 -14.82
C MET A 59 1.52 -8.36 -16.11
N GLY A 60 1.23 -9.66 -16.16
CA GLY A 60 0.45 -10.25 -17.23
C GLY A 60 -1.04 -10.09 -16.94
N THR A 61 -1.78 -9.54 -17.90
CA THR A 61 -3.24 -9.41 -17.86
C THR A 61 -3.86 -10.16 -19.03
N GLU A 62 -5.19 -10.28 -19.04
CA GLU A 62 -5.90 -10.82 -20.22
C GLU A 62 -5.72 -9.96 -21.47
N ASP A 63 -5.49 -8.64 -21.31
CA ASP A 63 -5.25 -7.71 -22.41
C ASP A 63 -3.77 -7.34 -22.55
N GLY A 64 -2.87 -8.31 -22.41
CA GLY A 64 -1.44 -8.12 -22.68
C GLY A 64 -0.57 -7.88 -21.43
N LEU A 65 0.67 -7.43 -21.67
CA LEU A 65 1.73 -7.35 -20.68
C LEU A 65 2.00 -5.90 -20.26
N ASN A 66 2.07 -5.66 -18.96
CA ASN A 66 2.30 -4.35 -18.38
C ASN A 66 3.66 -4.32 -17.67
N ARG A 67 4.43 -3.26 -17.86
CA ARG A 67 5.64 -2.95 -17.07
C ARG A 67 5.43 -1.67 -16.29
N TYR A 68 5.58 -1.71 -14.98
CA TYR A 68 5.41 -0.57 -14.07
C TYR A 68 6.76 -0.18 -13.44
N ASP A 69 7.08 1.10 -13.43
CA ASP A 69 8.35 1.64 -12.92
C ASP A 69 8.24 2.30 -11.53
N GLY A 70 7.06 2.27 -10.93
CA GLY A 70 6.76 2.99 -9.68
C GLY A 70 5.92 4.25 -9.91
N TYR A 71 5.86 4.75 -11.13
CA TYR A 71 5.14 5.96 -11.51
C TYR A 71 4.16 5.70 -12.65
N GLU A 72 4.62 5.06 -13.72
CA GLU A 72 3.88 4.89 -14.98
C GLU A 72 3.89 3.44 -15.48
N PHE A 73 2.89 3.12 -16.29
CA PHE A 73 2.77 1.83 -16.98
C PHE A 73 3.21 1.95 -18.43
N LYS A 74 3.95 0.95 -18.89
CA LYS A 74 4.18 0.67 -20.31
C LYS A 74 3.46 -0.62 -20.69
N HIS A 75 2.60 -0.52 -21.69
CA HIS A 75 1.79 -1.63 -22.19
C HIS A 75 2.40 -2.26 -23.44
N TYR A 76 2.44 -3.59 -23.47
CA TYR A 76 2.87 -4.39 -24.61
C TYR A 76 1.71 -5.31 -25.02
N LYS A 77 1.24 -5.13 -26.24
CA LYS A 77 0.19 -5.94 -26.87
C LYS A 77 0.74 -6.54 -28.16
N HIS A 78 0.24 -7.72 -28.51
CA HIS A 78 0.51 -8.28 -29.82
C HIS A 78 -0.19 -7.43 -30.90
N SER A 79 0.55 -6.99 -31.92
CA SER A 79 -0.02 -6.30 -33.08
C SER A 79 -0.22 -7.32 -34.21
N ASP A 80 -1.46 -7.59 -34.57
CA ASP A 80 -1.81 -8.46 -35.71
C ASP A 80 -1.70 -7.74 -37.07
N ASP A 81 -1.25 -6.47 -37.10
CA ASP A 81 -1.53 -5.52 -38.19
C ASP A 81 -0.52 -5.51 -39.36
N GLU A 82 0.35 -6.51 -39.53
CA GLU A 82 1.36 -6.47 -40.63
C GLU A 82 0.96 -7.19 -41.93
N TRP A 83 -0.13 -7.96 -41.98
CA TRP A 83 -0.40 -8.84 -43.14
C TRP A 83 -1.58 -8.45 -44.05
N ILE A 84 -2.42 -7.47 -43.67
CA ILE A 84 -3.67 -7.18 -44.40
C ILE A 84 -3.60 -6.00 -45.38
N LEU A 85 -2.56 -5.14 -45.34
CA LEU A 85 -2.50 -3.92 -46.17
C LEU A 85 -1.45 -3.92 -47.29
N LYS A 86 -0.92 -5.08 -47.71
CA LYS A 86 0.15 -5.14 -48.75
C LYS A 86 -0.26 -5.64 -50.14
N TYR A 87 -1.55 -5.76 -50.45
CA TYR A 87 -2.00 -6.10 -51.82
C TYR A 87 -3.20 -5.27 -52.24
#